data_AF-A0A7V1H3V0-F1
#
_entry.id   AF-A0A7V1H3V0-F1
#
_cell.length_a   1.000
_cell.length_b   1.000
_cell.length_c   1.000
_cell.angle_alpha   90.00
_cell.angle_beta   90.00
_cell.angle_gamma   90.00
#
_symmetry.space_group_name_H-M   'P 1'
#
loop_
_entity.id
_entity.type
_entity.pdbx_description
1 polymer ?
#
loop_
_entity_poly.entity_id
_entity_poly.type
_entity_poly.pdbx_seq_one_letter_code
_entity_poly.pdbx_strand_id
1 'polypeptide(L)' 'MSSDYTEGLKNTLLDRELNRMLTITEAAELLGVSCTSLRRYANEGKIKVYRIGPGKHRRFRKRDVLEYLEYNSEF' A
#
# COMPACT_ATOMS: atom_id res chain seq x y z
N MET A 1 27.44 1.27 21.26
CA MET A 1 27.72 0.51 20.02
C MET A 1 26.66 -0.59 19.72
N SER A 2 25.40 -0.46 20.17
CA SER A 2 24.32 -1.42 19.81
C SER A 2 23.12 -0.80 19.09
N SER A 3 23.00 0.54 19.05
CA SER A 3 21.83 1.21 18.48
C SER A 3 21.83 1.18 16.95
N ASP A 4 22.95 1.55 16.34
CA ASP A 4 23.04 1.83 14.89
C ASP A 4 22.80 0.59 14.00
N TYR A 5 23.14 -0.60 14.47
CA TYR A 5 22.92 -1.85 13.72
C TYR A 5 21.45 -2.25 13.66
N THR A 6 20.71 -2.02 14.74
CA THR A 6 19.27 -2.35 14.80
C THR A 6 18.44 -1.41 13.95
N GLU A 7 18.87 -0.16 13.82
CA GLU A 7 18.25 0.86 12.98
C GLU A 7 18.42 0.55 11.49
N GLY A 8 19.63 0.14 11.07
CA GLY A 8 19.88 -0.31 9.69
C GLY A 8 19.04 -1.53 9.29
N LEU A 9 18.90 -2.52 10.17
CA LEU A 9 18.06 -3.69 9.91
C LEU A 9 16.57 -3.34 9.87
N LYS A 10 16.09 -2.48 10.77
CA LYS A 10 14.70 -1.99 10.75
C LYS A 10 14.37 -1.29 9.44
N ASN A 11 15.22 -0.37 8.99
CA ASN A 11 14.97 0.41 7.78
C ASN A 11 14.86 -0.49 6.53
N THR A 12 15.74 -1.50 6.41
CA THR A 12 15.68 -2.43 5.27
C THR A 12 14.45 -3.34 5.29
N LEU A 13 14.02 -3.80 6.46
CA LEU A 13 12.81 -4.61 6.61
C LEU A 13 11.54 -3.80 6.33
N LEU A 14 11.49 -2.56 6.83
CA LEU A 14 10.38 -1.63 6.58
C LEU A 14 10.24 -1.32 5.09
N ASP A 15 11.36 -1.06 4.40
CA ASP A 15 11.31 -0.77 2.96
C ASP A 15 10.73 -1.94 2.15
N ARG A 16 11.12 -3.18 2.46
CA ARG A 16 10.55 -4.38 1.82
C ARG A 16 9.06 -4.51 2.09
N GLU A 17 8.63 -4.22 3.31
CA GLU A 17 7.22 -4.29 3.69
C GLU A 17 6.38 -3.20 3.00
N LEU A 18 6.92 -1.98 2.88
CA LEU A 18 6.28 -0.87 2.16
C LEU A 18 6.21 -1.11 0.65
N ASN A 19 7.21 -1.79 0.09
CA ASN A 19 7.24 -2.17 -1.33
C ASN A 19 6.46 -3.45 -1.64
N ARG A 20 5.87 -4.11 -0.63
CA ARG A 20 5.05 -5.30 -0.82
C ARG A 20 3.84 -5.00 -1.69
N MET A 21 3.60 -5.88 -2.67
CA MET A 21 2.43 -5.83 -3.53
C MET A 21 1.25 -6.49 -2.83
N LEU A 22 0.23 -5.68 -2.57
CA LEU A 22 -1.01 -6.07 -1.92
C LEU A 22 -2.10 -6.37 -2.94
N THR A 23 -2.97 -7.29 -2.56
CA THR A 23 -4.26 -7.50 -3.20
C THR A 23 -5.24 -6.39 -2.83
N ILE A 24 -6.37 -6.36 -3.53
CA ILE A 24 -7.41 -5.38 -3.22
C ILE A 24 -8.03 -5.58 -1.83
N THR A 25 -8.07 -6.82 -1.34
CA THR A 25 -8.61 -7.13 -0.01
C THR A 25 -7.69 -6.61 1.07
N GLU A 26 -6.39 -6.93 0.99
CA GLU A 26 -5.39 -6.45 1.95
C GLU A 26 -5.31 -4.92 1.99
N ALA A 27 -5.34 -4.27 0.82
CA ALA A 27 -5.32 -2.81 0.74
C ALA A 27 -6.61 -2.18 1.31
N ALA A 28 -7.76 -2.84 1.15
CA ALA A 28 -9.03 -2.36 1.69
C ALA A 28 -9.06 -2.48 3.23
N GLU A 29 -8.55 -3.59 3.77
CA GLU A 29 -8.38 -3.79 5.21
C GLU A 29 -7.44 -2.75 5.83
N LEU A 30 -6.31 -2.45 5.18
CA LEU A 30 -5.38 -1.41 5.65
C LEU A 30 -6.00 -0.01 5.68
N LEU A 31 -6.84 0.31 4.70
CA LEU A 31 -7.53 1.60 4.63
C LEU A 31 -8.78 1.66 5.52
N GLY A 32 -9.24 0.54 6.07
CA GLY A 32 -10.52 0.46 6.78
C GLY A 32 -11.74 0.71 5.88
N VAL A 33 -11.63 0.48 4.56
CA VAL A 33 -12.72 0.69 3.59
C VAL A 33 -13.18 -0.62 2.98
N SER A 34 -14.36 -0.62 2.34
CA SER A 34 -14.80 -1.78 1.58
C SER A 34 -13.96 -2.00 0.32
N CYS A 35 -13.80 -3.26 -0.10
CA CYS A 35 -13.19 -3.60 -1.40
C CYS A 35 -13.85 -2.86 -2.57
N THR A 36 -15.15 -2.60 -2.49
CA THR A 36 -15.91 -1.87 -3.52
C THR A 36 -15.51 -0.40 -3.58
N SER A 37 -15.39 0.25 -2.42
CA SER A 37 -14.88 1.62 -2.30
C SER A 37 -13.46 1.72 -2.88
N LEU A 38 -12.59 0.76 -2.54
CA LEU A 38 -11.24 0.73 -3.07
C LEU A 38 -11.19 0.54 -4.60
N ARG A 39 -12.09 -0.29 -5.18
CA ARG A 39 -12.24 -0.40 -6.65
C ARG A 39 -12.64 0.93 -7.27
N ARG A 40 -13.56 1.66 -6.64
CA ARG A 40 -13.96 2.99 -7.10
C ARG A 40 -12.79 3.95 -7.09
N TYR A 41 -12.05 4.05 -5.98
CA TYR A 41 -10.88 4.93 -5.89
C TYR A 41 -9.82 4.58 -6.93
N ALA A 42 -9.58 3.29 -7.16
CA ALA A 42 -8.67 2.83 -8.21
C ALA A 42 -9.14 3.19 -9.62
N ASN A 43 -10.45 3.11 -9.89
CA ASN A 43 -11.01 3.49 -11.20
C ASN A 43 -11.06 5.01 -11.38
N GLU A 44 -11.26 5.77 -10.29
CA GLU A 44 -11.22 7.23 -10.25
C GLU A 44 -9.79 7.80 -10.32
N GLY A 45 -8.76 6.95 -10.21
CA GLY A 45 -7.35 7.35 -10.24
C GLY A 45 -6.84 7.95 -8.93
N LYS A 46 -7.60 7.83 -7.84
CA LYS A 46 -7.26 8.34 -6.50
C LYS A 46 -6.13 7.55 -5.83
N ILE A 47 -6.04 6.26 -6.14
CA ILE A 47 -4.98 5.39 -5.63
C ILE A 47 -4.27 4.70 -6.79
N LYS A 48 -2.93 4.60 -6.71
CA LYS A 48 -2.13 3.93 -7.72
C LYS A 48 -2.44 2.44 -7.77
N VAL A 49 -2.77 1.96 -8.98
CA VAL A 49 -3.00 0.55 -9.28
C VAL A 49 -2.01 0.06 -10.31
N TYR A 50 -1.39 -1.06 -9.99
CA TYR A 50 -0.56 -1.82 -10.91
C TYR A 50 -1.37 -3.00 -11.44
N ARG A 51 -1.38 -3.14 -12.77
CA ARG A 51 -2.02 -4.28 -13.44
C ARG A 51 -0.93 -5.28 -13.78
N ILE A 52 -0.92 -6.43 -13.11
CA ILE A 52 0.11 -7.45 -13.30
C ILE A 52 -0.47 -8.65 -14.06
N GLY A 53 0.26 -9.08 -15.08
CA GLY A 53 -0.03 -10.29 -15.86
C GLY A 53 -1.15 -10.14 -16.91
N PRO A 54 -1.41 -11.21 -17.68
CA PRO A 54 -2.39 -11.22 -18.77
C PRO A 54 -3.83 -11.01 -18.27
N GLY A 55 -4.13 -11.41 -17.02
CA GLY A 55 -5.44 -11.24 -16.37
C GLY A 55 -5.72 -9.85 -15.81
N LYS A 56 -4.79 -8.88 -15.93
CA LYS A 56 -4.92 -7.50 -15.43
C LYS A 56 -5.37 -7.43 -13.96
N HIS A 57 -4.84 -8.33 -13.12
CA HIS A 57 -5.15 -8.31 -11.69
C HIS A 57 -4.66 -6.99 -11.08
N ARG A 58 -5.54 -6.34 -10.32
CA ARG A 58 -5.20 -5.11 -9.60
C ARG A 58 -4.31 -5.46 -8.40
N ARG A 59 -3.15 -4.82 -8.34
CA ARG A 59 -2.21 -4.87 -7.24
C ARG A 59 -1.90 -3.45 -6.78
N PHE A 60 -1.72 -3.29 -5.50
CA PHE A 60 -1.51 -2.00 -4.84
C PHE A 60 -0.19 -2.10 -4.08
N ARG A 61 0.69 -1.10 -4.15
CA ARG A 61 1.86 -1.08 -3.27
C ARG A 61 1.41 -0.63 -1.89
N LYS A 62 1.91 -1.28 -0.84
CA LYS A 62 1.59 -0.89 0.55
C LYS A 62 1.92 0.58 0.81
N ARG A 63 3.04 1.08 0.28
CA ARG A 63 3.42 2.50 0.35
C ARG A 63 2.35 3.43 -0.24
N ASP A 64 1.88 3.15 -1.45
CA ASP A 64 0.87 4.00 -2.11
C ASP A 64 -0.47 3.99 -1.35
N VAL A 65 -0.81 2.87 -0.73
CA VAL A 65 -2.01 2.73 0.11
C VAL A 65 -1.89 3.59 1.37
N LEU A 66 -0.73 3.56 2.04
CA LEU A 66 -0.47 4.36 3.23
C LEU A 66 -0.39 5.86 2.90
N GLU A 67 0.26 6.23 1.79
CA GLU A 67 0.31 7.62 1.29
C GLU A 67 -1.10 8.15 1.02
N TYR A 68 -1.99 7.33 0.46
CA TYR A 68 -3.39 7.68 0.31
C TYR A 68 -4.09 7.86 1.66
N LEU A 69 -3.85 6.99 2.63
CA LEU A 69 -4.43 7.10 3.98
C LEU A 69 -4.02 8.42 4.64
N GLU A 70 -2.72 8.74 4.64
CA GLU A 70 -2.17 9.98 5.20
C GLU A 70 -2.83 11.20 4.56
N TYR A 71 -2.86 11.26 3.21
CA TYR A 71 -3.47 12.35 2.47
C TYR A 71 -4.96 12.57 2.79
N ASN A 72 -5.71 11.49 3.06
CA ASN A 72 -7.13 11.59 3.39
C ASN A 72 -7.40 11.78 4.89
N SER A 73 -6.41 11.57 5.76
CA SER A 73 -6.52 11.73 7.21
C SER A 73 -6.29 13.17 7.69
N GLU A 74 -5.72 14.02 6.86
CA GLU A 74 -5.50 15.45 7.17
C GLU A 74 -6.76 16.33 6.94
N PHE A 75 -7.96 15.74 6.92
CA PHE A 75 -9.24 16.44 6.77
C PHE A 75 -10.22 16.11 7.89
#